data_AF-A0A1Y5S100-F1
#
_entry.id   AF-A0A1Y5S100-F1
#
_cell.length_a   1.000
_cell.length_b   1.000
_cell.length_c   1.000
_cell.angle_alpha   90.00
_cell.angle_beta   90.00
_cell.angle_gamma   90.00
#
_symmetry.space_group_name_H-M   'P 1'
#
loop_
_entity.id
_entity.type
_entity.pdbx_description
1 polymer ?
#
loop_
_entity_poly.entity_id
_entity_poly.type
_entity_poly.pdbx_seq_one_letter_code
_entity_poly.pdbx_strand_id
1 'polypeptide(L)'
;MNISRILRDLEDVDASGPAAQAAARLGFLEWAFSSAEATPQAACRALEDPATQKAQSAAAQAFVSYLHEATLTIAPRRRKSRLH
;
A
#
# COMPACT_ATOMS: atom_id res chain seq x y z
N MET A 1 5.60 7.07 10.99
CA MET A 1 5.29 5.64 11.05
C MET A 1 6.25 4.91 10.14
N ASN A 2 6.87 3.83 10.61
CA ASN A 2 7.86 3.05 9.85
C ASN A 2 7.19 1.81 9.25
N ILE A 3 7.51 1.49 8.01
CA ILE A 3 6.96 0.35 7.26
C ILE A 3 7.19 -0.99 7.94
N SER A 4 8.38 -1.20 8.52
CA SER A 4 8.69 -2.48 9.16
C SER A 4 7.87 -2.68 10.44
N ARG A 5 7.36 -1.59 11.05
CA ARG A 5 6.44 -1.65 12.19
C ARG A 5 5.02 -1.99 11.72
N ILE A 6 4.53 -1.30 10.69
CA ILE A 6 3.19 -1.58 10.12
C ILE A 6 3.10 -3.03 9.67
N LEU A 7 4.11 -3.54 8.97
CA LEU A 7 4.14 -4.92 8.53
C LEU A 7 4.14 -5.91 9.69
N ARG A 8 4.95 -5.65 10.74
CA ARG A 8 4.92 -6.50 11.94
C ARG A 8 3.55 -6.54 12.59
N ASP A 9 2.92 -5.39 12.74
CA ASP A 9 1.59 -5.30 13.34
C ASP A 9 0.54 -6.02 12.47
N LEU A 10 0.68 -5.99 11.13
CA LEU A 10 -0.17 -6.73 10.20
C LEU A 10 0.10 -8.24 10.18
N GLU A 11 1.32 -8.70 10.49
CA GLU A 11 1.63 -10.13 10.65
C GLU A 11 0.90 -10.73 11.86
N ASP A 12 0.72 -9.95 12.93
CA ASP A 12 0.02 -10.38 14.13
C ASP A 12 -1.52 -10.37 13.98
N VAL A 13 -2.04 -9.84 12.87
CA VAL A 13 -3.48 -9.83 12.57
C VAL A 13 -3.92 -11.20 12.05
N ASP A 14 -4.57 -11.98 12.91
CA ASP A 14 -5.28 -13.21 12.52
C ASP A 14 -6.64 -12.86 11.89
N ALA A 15 -6.59 -12.31 10.67
CA ALA A 15 -7.76 -12.00 9.88
C ALA A 15 -7.56 -12.44 8.44
N SER A 16 -8.67 -12.76 7.76
CA SER A 16 -8.70 -13.14 6.36
C SER A 16 -9.78 -12.38 5.59
N GLY A 17 -9.68 -12.40 4.26
CA GLY A 17 -10.68 -11.80 3.37
C GLY A 17 -10.90 -10.29 3.63
N PRO A 18 -12.16 -9.82 3.74
CA PRO A 18 -12.46 -8.40 3.90
C PRO A 18 -11.83 -7.75 5.14
N ALA A 19 -11.69 -8.51 6.25
CA ALA A 19 -11.11 -8.00 7.48
C ALA A 19 -9.59 -7.75 7.33
N ALA A 20 -8.88 -8.65 6.66
CA ALA A 20 -7.47 -8.47 6.31
C ALA A 20 -7.26 -7.25 5.40
N GLN A 21 -8.14 -7.05 4.41
CA GLN A 21 -8.10 -5.86 3.54
C GLN A 21 -8.34 -4.57 4.32
N ALA A 22 -9.26 -4.56 5.29
CA ALA A 22 -9.51 -3.38 6.11
C ALA A 22 -8.28 -3.00 6.96
N ALA A 23 -7.64 -3.99 7.59
CA ALA A 23 -6.41 -3.78 8.36
C ALA A 23 -5.25 -3.28 7.46
N ALA A 24 -5.06 -3.93 6.31
CA ALA A 24 -4.06 -3.54 5.31
C ALA A 24 -4.27 -2.10 4.82
N ARG A 25 -5.52 -1.73 4.54
CA ARG A 25 -5.88 -0.39 4.09
C ARG A 25 -5.58 0.65 5.17
N LEU A 26 -5.89 0.36 6.43
CA LEU A 26 -5.57 1.26 7.53
C LEU A 26 -4.05 1.47 7.64
N GLY A 27 -3.27 0.39 7.63
CA GLY A 27 -1.81 0.47 7.63
C GLY A 27 -1.25 1.27 6.44
N PHE A 28 -1.82 1.11 5.25
CA PHE A 28 -1.45 1.89 4.07
C PHE A 28 -1.73 3.38 4.25
N LEU A 29 -2.89 3.74 4.80
CA LEU A 29 -3.24 5.14 5.07
C LEU A 29 -2.35 5.73 6.16
N GLU A 30 -2.03 4.99 7.22
CA GLU A 30 -1.09 5.42 8.25
C GLU A 30 0.31 5.68 7.68
N TRP A 31 0.79 4.81 6.80
CA TRP A 31 2.05 5.02 6.09
C TRP A 31 1.99 6.28 5.20
N ALA A 32 0.96 6.37 4.35
CA ALA A 32 0.81 7.45 3.37
C ALA A 32 0.69 8.82 4.05
N PHE A 33 -0.12 8.93 5.11
CA PHE A 33 -0.30 10.19 5.83
C PHE A 33 0.84 10.51 6.80
N SER A 34 1.66 9.52 7.16
CA SER A 34 2.83 9.76 8.00
C SER A 34 4.08 10.14 7.20
N SER A 35 4.16 9.80 5.92
CA SER A 35 5.25 10.27 5.06
C SER A 35 5.02 11.73 4.72
N ALA A 36 6.07 12.56 4.81
CA ALA A 36 5.99 13.96 4.36
C ALA A 36 5.58 14.07 2.88
N GLU A 37 5.81 13.01 2.11
CA GLU A 37 5.36 12.86 0.72
C GLU A 37 4.90 11.41 0.45
N ALA A 38 3.60 11.21 0.20
CA ALA A 38 3.03 9.95 -0.27
C ALA A 38 3.21 9.82 -1.79
N THR A 39 4.47 9.74 -2.25
CA THR A 39 4.81 9.69 -3.68
C THR A 39 4.97 8.24 -4.17
N PRO A 40 4.82 7.99 -5.49
CA PRO A 40 5.15 6.70 -6.08
C PRO A 40 6.59 6.25 -5.77
N GLN A 41 7.54 7.19 -5.69
CA GLN A 41 8.93 6.91 -5.31
C GLN A 41 9.06 6.46 -3.85
N ALA A 42 8.25 7.04 -2.94
CA ALA A 42 8.18 6.57 -1.57
C ALA A 42 7.63 5.13 -1.50
N ALA A 43 6.64 4.79 -2.33
CA ALA A 43 6.12 3.44 -2.45
C ALA A 43 7.15 2.45 -3.05
N CYS A 44 7.98 2.89 -4.00
CA CYS A 44 9.09 2.05 -4.50
C CYS A 44 10.11 1.76 -3.39
N ARG A 45 10.55 2.77 -2.64
CA ARG A 45 11.50 2.58 -1.51
C ARG A 45 10.91 1.69 -0.42
N ALA A 46 9.62 1.85 -0.17
CA ALA A 46 8.87 1.00 0.75
C ALA A 46 8.96 -0.48 0.35
N LEU A 47 8.80 -0.78 -0.94
CA LEU A 47 8.88 -2.14 -1.49
C LEU A 47 10.29 -2.74 -1.45
N GLU A 48 11.34 -1.93 -1.36
CA GLU A 48 12.72 -2.40 -1.21
C GLU A 48 13.04 -2.91 0.22
N ASP A 49 12.20 -2.61 1.20
CA ASP A 49 12.39 -3.05 2.59
C ASP A 49 12.31 -4.59 2.69
N PRO A 50 13.26 -5.29 3.34
CA PRO A 50 13.20 -6.74 3.53
C PRO A 50 11.92 -7.26 4.19
N ALA A 51 11.23 -6.43 4.98
CA ALA A 51 9.97 -6.78 5.62
C ALA A 51 8.83 -6.96 4.60
N THR A 52 8.79 -6.18 3.52
CA THR A 52 7.73 -6.33 2.49
C THR A 52 7.87 -7.65 1.74
N GLN A 53 9.12 -8.09 1.50
CA GLN A 53 9.43 -9.35 0.85
C GLN A 53 9.08 -10.57 1.71
N LYS A 54 8.96 -10.38 3.03
CA LYS A 54 8.66 -11.43 4.00
C LYS A 54 7.18 -11.44 4.45
N ALA A 55 6.31 -10.68 3.78
CA ALA A 55 4.90 -10.62 4.12
C ALA A 55 4.21 -11.98 3.99
N GLN A 56 3.70 -12.53 5.09
CA GLN A 56 3.09 -13.86 5.16
C GLN A 56 1.59 -13.82 5.46
N SER A 57 1.16 -12.95 6.39
CA SER A 57 -0.26 -12.82 6.70
C SER A 57 -1.05 -12.25 5.52
N ALA A 58 -2.34 -12.57 5.46
CA ALA A 58 -3.23 -12.04 4.43
C ALA A 58 -3.30 -10.50 4.46
N ALA A 59 -3.19 -9.90 5.66
CA ALA A 59 -3.21 -8.45 5.83
C ALA A 59 -1.88 -7.81 5.38
N ALA A 60 -0.74 -8.42 5.72
CA ALA A 60 0.57 -7.95 5.28
C ALA A 60 0.71 -8.02 3.75
N GLN A 61 0.26 -9.11 3.13
CA GLN A 61 0.27 -9.26 1.67
C GLN A 61 -0.65 -8.24 0.98
N ALA A 62 -1.86 -8.00 1.52
CA ALA A 62 -2.76 -6.99 0.99
C ALA A 62 -2.16 -5.56 1.10
N PHE A 63 -1.42 -5.28 2.16
CA PHE A 63 -0.71 -4.00 2.32
C PHE A 63 0.40 -3.84 1.26
N VAL A 64 1.19 -4.89 1.00
CA VAL A 64 2.20 -4.89 -0.08
C VAL A 64 1.56 -4.65 -1.45
N SER A 65 0.37 -5.23 -1.70
CA SER A 65 -0.40 -4.95 -2.92
C SER A 65 -0.76 -3.47 -3.07
N TYR A 66 -1.19 -2.80 -1.99
CA TYR A 66 -1.44 -1.35 -2.03
C TYR A 66 -0.19 -0.53 -2.33
N LEU A 67 0.98 -0.94 -1.80
CA LEU A 67 2.25 -0.30 -2.16
C LEU A 67 2.57 -0.46 -3.65
N HIS A 68 2.37 -1.65 -4.21
CA HIS A 68 2.52 -1.87 -5.66
C HIS A 68 1.57 -1.00 -6.48
N GLU A 69 0.30 -0.93 -6.11
CA GLU A 69 -0.68 -0.06 -6.79
C GLU A 69 -0.28 1.42 -6.72
N ALA A 70 0.27 1.87 -5.59
CA ALA A 70 0.75 3.25 -5.42
C ALA A 70 1.96 3.59 -6.31
N THR A 71 2.68 2.60 -6.83
CA THR A 71 3.75 2.83 -7.83
C THR A 71 3.21 3.10 -9.24
N LEU A 72 1.95 2.73 -9.51
CA LEU A 72 1.38 2.84 -10.84
C LEU A 72 1.09 4.30 -11.20
N THR A 73 1.57 4.71 -12.36
CA THR A 73 1.22 6.02 -12.92
C THR A 73 -0.19 5.95 -13.51
N ILE A 74 -1.14 6.66 -12.90
CA ILE A 74 -2.48 6.81 -13.48
C ILE A 74 -2.37 7.79 -14.64
N ALA A 75 -2.35 7.27 -15.87
CA ALA A 75 -2.42 8.10 -17.05
C ALA A 75 -3.72 8.93 -17.02
N PRO A 76 -3.67 10.25 -17.26
CA PRO A 76 -4.87 11.07 -17.31
C PRO A 76 -5.78 10.52 -18.42
N ARG A 77 -6.99 10.13 -18.05
CA ARG A 77 -8.00 9.63 -18.99
C ARG A 77 -8.27 10.75 -20.01
N ARG A 78 -7.79 10.61 -21.25
CA ARG A 78 -8.07 11.55 -22.34
C ARG A 78 -9.58 11.74 -22.45
N ARG A 79 -10.11 12.87 -21.98
CA ARG A 79 -11.47 13.31 -22.28
C ARG A 79 -11.51 13.49 -23.80
N LYS A 80 -12.14 12.56 -24.50
CA LYS A 80 -12.56 12.80 -25.90
C LYS A 80 -13.59 13.91 -25.85
N SER A 81 -13.15 15.15 -26.06
CA SER A 81 -14.03 16.25 -26.39
C SER A 81 -14.75 15.83 -27.67
N ARG A 82 -16.02 15.44 -27.57
CA ARG A 82 -16.89 15.38 -28.75
C ARG A 82 -17.06 16.82 -29.21
N LEU A 83 -16.27 17.23 -30.21
CA LEU A 83 -16.56 18.44 -30.97
C LEU A 83 -17.80 18.16 -31.81
N HIS A 84 -18.74 19.11 -31.71
CA HIS A 84 -20.03 19.20 -32.37
C HIS A 84 -19.93 19.12 -33.89
#